data_AF-A0A6C0HCI6-F1
#
_entry.id   AF-A0A6C0HCI6-F1
#
_cell.length_a   1.000
_cell.length_b   1.000
_cell.length_c   1.000
_cell.angle_alpha   90.00
_cell.angle_beta   90.00
_cell.angle_gamma   90.00
#
_symmetry.space_group_name_H-M   'P 1'
#
loop_
_entity.id
_entity.type
_entity.pdbx_description
1 polymer ?
#
loop_
_entity_poly.entity_id
_entity_poly.type
_entity_poly.pdbx_seq_one_letter_code
_entity_poly.pdbx_strand_id
1 'polypeptide(L)'
;MNEEFFKIVGIVIVVGYLIYLAVKSMTLQTSIIEGLTNSDSSSNDALNQNKASGAQNYANEINKIQSRITDGLLIKDNRNAYENVIIQMDDLINALMLQKIISISQSSLSEDTLLDVIDKINKMNEGKKSLNSIMKFIDGM
;
A
#
# COMPACT_ATOMS: atom_id res chain seq x y z
N MET A 1 -14.62 -67.45 -11.63
CA MET A 1 -13.28 -66.94 -12.03
C MET A 1 -13.35 -65.61 -12.76
N ASN A 2 -14.28 -65.39 -13.70
CA ASN A 2 -14.33 -64.14 -14.48
C ASN A 2 -14.80 -62.91 -13.66
N GLU A 3 -15.75 -63.06 -12.75
CA GLU A 3 -16.28 -61.94 -11.95
C GLU A 3 -15.26 -61.36 -10.97
N GLU A 4 -14.47 -62.22 -10.30
CA GLU A 4 -13.40 -61.79 -9.40
C GLU A 4 -12.28 -61.08 -10.16
N PHE A 5 -12.00 -61.53 -11.40
CA PHE A 5 -11.04 -60.88 -12.29
C PHE A 5 -11.52 -59.48 -12.74
N PHE A 6 -12.80 -59.31 -13.09
CA PHE A 6 -13.33 -57.98 -13.40
C PHE A 6 -13.33 -57.04 -12.20
N LYS A 7 -13.58 -57.56 -10.98
CA LYS A 7 -13.55 -56.78 -9.75
C LYS A 7 -12.14 -56.32 -9.39
N ILE A 8 -11.12 -57.17 -9.57
CA ILE A 8 -9.72 -56.81 -9.31
C ILE A 8 -9.21 -55.81 -10.36
N VAL A 9 -9.56 -55.97 -11.63
CA VAL A 9 -9.17 -55.03 -12.69
C VAL A 9 -9.84 -53.66 -12.48
N GLY A 10 -11.12 -53.64 -12.09
CA GLY A 10 -11.84 -52.41 -11.77
C GLY A 10 -11.21 -51.63 -10.61
N ILE A 11 -10.79 -52.31 -9.53
CA ILE A 11 -10.17 -51.63 -8.39
C ILE A 11 -8.80 -51.04 -8.74
N VAL A 12 -8.03 -51.74 -9.58
CA VAL A 12 -6.72 -51.24 -10.04
C VAL A 12 -6.88 -49.97 -10.87
N ILE A 13 -7.89 -49.90 -11.74
CA ILE A 13 -8.16 -48.70 -12.54
C ILE A 13 -8.57 -47.52 -11.64
N VAL A 14 -9.45 -47.74 -10.67
CA VAL A 14 -9.91 -46.69 -9.75
C VAL A 14 -8.76 -46.18 -8.88
N VAL A 15 -7.95 -47.08 -8.32
CA VAL A 15 -6.78 -46.71 -7.52
C VAL A 15 -5.74 -45.98 -8.37
N GLY A 16 -5.49 -46.45 -9.60
CA GLY A 16 -4.60 -45.76 -10.54
C GLY A 16 -5.08 -44.35 -10.90
N TYR A 17 -6.39 -44.17 -11.09
CA TYR A 17 -6.99 -42.87 -11.37
C TYR A 17 -6.88 -41.90 -10.18
N LEU A 18 -7.06 -42.40 -8.95
CA LEU A 18 -6.87 -41.60 -7.74
C LEU A 18 -5.41 -41.15 -7.55
N ILE A 19 -4.44 -42.02 -7.83
CA ILE A 19 -3.02 -41.66 -7.80
C ILE A 19 -2.71 -40.61 -8.88
N TYR A 20 -3.25 -40.77 -10.09
CA TYR A 20 -3.10 -39.77 -11.15
C TYR A 20 -3.64 -38.39 -10.75
N LEU A 21 -4.82 -38.33 -10.13
CA LEU A 21 -5.40 -37.08 -9.63
C LEU A 21 -4.54 -36.45 -8.53
N ALA A 22 -4.02 -37.24 -7.60
CA ALA A 22 -3.17 -36.76 -6.52
C ALA A 22 -1.87 -36.13 -7.06
N VAL A 23 -1.19 -36.80 -8.00
CA VAL A 23 0.02 -36.28 -8.64
C VAL A 23 -0.29 -34.99 -9.42
N LYS A 24 -1.38 -34.96 -10.19
CA LYS A 24 -1.79 -33.78 -10.95
C LYS A 24 -2.15 -32.59 -10.04
N SER A 25 -2.84 -32.85 -8.93
CA SER A 25 -3.16 -31.83 -7.93
C SER A 25 -1.90 -31.27 -7.26
N MET A 26 -0.91 -32.12 -6.97
CA MET A 26 0.34 -31.69 -6.38
C MET A 26 1.18 -30.86 -7.36
N THR A 27 1.19 -31.22 -8.65
CA THR A 27 1.85 -30.40 -9.69
C THR A 27 1.18 -29.04 -9.88
N LEU A 28 -0.14 -28.94 -9.75
CA LEU A 28 -0.84 -27.65 -9.80
C LEU A 28 -0.50 -26.79 -8.59
N GLN A 29 -0.46 -27.39 -7.40
CA GLN A 29 -0.04 -26.68 -6.18
C GLN A 29 1.41 -26.22 -6.30
N THR A 30 2.34 -27.05 -6.80
CA THR A 30 3.73 -26.61 -7.01
C THR A 30 3.85 -25.56 -8.09
N SER A 31 3.12 -25.62 -9.21
CA SER A 31 3.18 -24.56 -10.24
C SER A 31 2.62 -23.21 -9.76
N ILE A 32 1.62 -23.22 -8.88
CA ILE A 32 1.07 -21.99 -8.27
C ILE A 32 2.01 -21.48 -7.17
N ILE A 33 2.59 -22.37 -6.36
CA ILE A 33 3.57 -22.00 -5.32
C ILE A 33 4.88 -21.53 -5.96
N GLU A 34 5.31 -22.10 -7.08
CA GLU A 34 6.46 -21.66 -7.88
C GLU A 34 6.18 -20.33 -8.59
N GLY A 35 4.96 -20.10 -9.06
CA GLY A 35 4.54 -18.79 -9.56
C GLY A 35 4.60 -17.67 -8.50
N LEU A 36 4.50 -18.03 -7.22
CA LEU A 36 4.65 -17.12 -6.07
C LEU A 36 6.08 -17.09 -5.48
N THR A 37 6.83 -18.18 -5.54
CA THR A 37 8.22 -18.28 -5.03
C THR A 37 9.30 -17.91 -6.05
N ASN A 38 8.97 -17.81 -7.35
CA ASN A 38 9.91 -17.35 -8.38
C ASN A 38 10.04 -15.82 -8.46
N SER A 39 9.64 -15.11 -7.39
CA SER A 39 10.04 -13.71 -7.19
C SER A 39 11.41 -13.56 -6.53
N ASP A 40 12.10 -14.65 -6.18
CA ASP A 40 13.45 -14.57 -5.59
C ASP A 40 14.27 -15.85 -5.84
N SER A 41 14.69 -16.10 -7.09
CA SER A 41 15.78 -17.04 -7.38
C SER A 41 16.46 -16.79 -8.74
N SER A 42 16.95 -15.57 -8.95
CA SER A 42 18.20 -15.39 -9.72
C SER A 42 19.14 -14.71 -8.71
N SER A 43 20.26 -15.28 -8.28
CA SER A 43 21.25 -16.02 -9.06
C SER A 43 22.20 -16.73 -8.09
N ASN A 44 22.62 -17.94 -8.44
CA ASN A 44 23.92 -18.46 -8.03
C ASN A 44 25.03 -17.63 -8.70
N ASP A 45 25.22 -16.39 -8.24
CA ASP A 45 26.35 -15.54 -8.63
C ASP A 45 26.66 -14.56 -7.48
N ALA A 46 27.15 -15.14 -6.39
CA ALA A 46 27.38 -14.50 -5.11
C ALA A 46 28.58 -13.54 -5.08
N LEU A 47 29.06 -13.02 -6.22
CA LEU A 47 30.24 -12.13 -6.26
C LEU A 47 30.17 -10.97 -7.26
N ASN A 48 29.02 -10.69 -7.91
CA ASN A 48 28.93 -9.51 -8.80
C ASN A 48 27.53 -8.88 -8.94
N GLN A 49 26.70 -8.92 -7.88
CA GLN A 49 25.43 -8.19 -7.90
C GLN A 49 25.66 -6.72 -7.55
N ASN A 50 25.67 -5.90 -8.60
CA ASN A 50 25.61 -4.45 -8.56
C ASN A 50 24.57 -3.98 -7.52
N LYS A 51 25.02 -3.22 -6.51
CA LYS A 51 24.15 -2.58 -5.50
C LYS A 51 23.02 -1.74 -6.10
N ALA A 52 23.13 -1.35 -7.37
CA ALA A 52 22.10 -0.66 -8.14
C ALA A 52 20.85 -1.52 -8.45
N SER A 53 20.98 -2.84 -8.58
CA SER A 53 19.84 -3.71 -8.90
C SER A 53 18.84 -3.81 -7.74
N GLY A 54 19.34 -3.81 -6.49
CA GLY A 54 18.48 -3.74 -5.30
C GLY A 54 17.70 -2.43 -5.20
N ALA A 55 18.32 -1.29 -5.55
CA ALA A 55 17.65 0.01 -5.54
C ALA A 55 16.55 0.11 -6.61
N GLN A 56 16.79 -0.43 -7.81
CA GLN A 56 15.78 -0.47 -8.88
C GLN A 56 14.60 -1.38 -8.50
N ASN A 57 14.88 -2.56 -7.95
CA ASN A 57 13.84 -3.48 -7.50
C ASN A 57 13.01 -2.87 -6.36
N TYR A 58 13.66 -2.20 -5.40
CA TYR A 58 12.98 -1.49 -4.32
C TYR A 58 12.10 -0.32 -4.83
N ALA A 59 12.60 0.47 -5.79
CA ALA A 59 11.81 1.54 -6.41
C ALA A 59 10.58 0.98 -7.16
N ASN A 60 10.73 -0.16 -7.84
CA ASN A 60 9.62 -0.83 -8.50
C ASN A 60 8.55 -1.30 -7.49
N GLU A 61 8.95 -1.82 -6.32
CA GLU A 61 8.01 -2.19 -5.26
C GLU A 61 7.29 -0.97 -4.66
N ILE A 62 7.99 0.15 -4.44
CA ILE A 62 7.37 1.41 -4.02
C ILE A 62 6.32 1.86 -5.05
N ASN A 63 6.65 1.85 -6.34
CA ASN A 63 5.72 2.24 -7.39
C ASN A 63 4.49 1.33 -7.45
N LYS A 64 4.64 0.02 -7.22
CA LYS A 64 3.52 -0.92 -7.14
C LYS A 64 2.60 -0.59 -5.97
N ILE A 65 3.16 -0.30 -4.79
CA ILE A 65 2.38 0.10 -3.61
C ILE A 65 1.65 1.41 -3.87
N GLN A 66 2.35 2.41 -4.44
CA GLN A 66 1.77 3.69 -4.79
C GLN A 66 0.60 3.52 -5.76
N SER A 67 0.77 2.76 -6.85
CA SER A 67 -0.31 2.50 -7.81
C SER A 67 -1.52 1.85 -7.13
N ARG A 68 -1.30 0.82 -6.30
CA ARG A 68 -2.40 0.16 -5.57
C ARG A 68 -3.17 1.11 -4.66
N ILE A 69 -2.46 2.01 -3.98
CA ILE A 69 -3.08 3.02 -3.12
C ILE A 69 -3.88 4.00 -3.98
N THR A 70 -3.27 4.58 -5.02
CA THR A 70 -3.92 5.53 -5.94
C THR A 70 -5.16 4.93 -6.60
N ASP A 71 -5.06 3.69 -7.09
CA ASP A 71 -6.17 2.97 -7.72
C ASP A 71 -7.29 2.69 -6.71
N GLY A 72 -6.94 2.30 -5.47
CA GLY A 72 -7.92 2.07 -4.40
C GLY A 72 -8.63 3.34 -3.93
N LEU A 73 -7.97 4.50 -4.00
CA LEU A 73 -8.58 5.79 -3.68
C LEU A 73 -9.49 6.31 -4.82
N LEU A 74 -9.42 5.74 -6.02
CA LEU A 74 -10.21 6.21 -7.17
C LEU A 74 -10.08 7.73 -7.37
N ILE A 75 -8.84 8.24 -7.31
CA ILE A 75 -8.56 9.68 -7.27
C ILE A 75 -9.17 10.40 -8.49
N LYS A 76 -9.15 9.77 -9.67
CA LYS A 76 -9.70 10.34 -10.90
C LYS A 76 -11.20 10.59 -10.81
N ASP A 77 -11.95 9.66 -10.22
CA ASP A 77 -13.40 9.73 -10.12
C ASP A 77 -13.85 10.66 -8.98
N ASN A 78 -13.08 10.70 -7.89
CA ASN A 78 -13.39 11.46 -6.68
C ASN A 78 -12.56 12.74 -6.51
N ARG A 79 -11.91 13.23 -7.57
CA ARG A 79 -10.98 14.37 -7.54
C ARG A 79 -11.58 15.61 -6.85
N ASN A 80 -12.77 16.00 -7.29
CA ASN A 80 -13.50 17.16 -6.75
C ASN A 80 -13.81 17.01 -5.26
N ALA A 81 -14.11 15.78 -4.81
CA ALA A 81 -14.38 15.52 -3.40
C ALA A 81 -13.11 15.67 -2.56
N TYR A 82 -11.98 15.14 -3.04
CA TYR A 82 -10.69 15.29 -2.36
C TYR A 82 -10.20 16.73 -2.32
N GLU A 83 -10.32 17.46 -3.42
CA GLU A 83 -10.00 18.89 -3.47
C GLU A 83 -10.83 19.70 -2.47
N ASN A 84 -12.14 19.45 -2.43
CA ASN A 84 -13.03 20.11 -1.47
C ASN A 84 -12.67 19.77 -0.01
N VAL A 85 -12.29 18.52 0.29
CA VAL A 85 -11.81 18.13 1.63
C VAL A 85 -10.54 18.90 2.00
N ILE A 86 -9.60 19.05 1.07
CA ILE A 86 -8.34 19.78 1.32
C ILE A 86 -8.62 21.26 1.56
N ILE A 87 -9.50 21.89 0.77
CA ILE A 87 -9.92 23.29 0.96
C ILE A 87 -10.57 23.47 2.33
N GLN A 88 -11.52 22.60 2.70
CA GLN A 88 -12.18 22.66 4.01
C GLN A 88 -11.20 22.46 5.17
N MET A 89 -10.19 21.62 4.97
CA MET A 89 -9.15 21.43 5.98
C MET A 89 -8.24 22.67 6.09
N ASP A 90 -7.95 23.36 4.99
CA ASP A 90 -7.22 24.64 5.02
C ASP A 90 -8.00 25.71 5.79
N ASP A 91 -9.30 25.82 5.54
CA ASP A 91 -10.21 26.71 6.26
C ASP A 91 -10.32 26.36 7.74
N LEU A 92 -10.38 25.07 8.09
CA LEU A 92 -10.36 24.61 9.47
C LEU A 92 -9.05 25.01 10.17
N ILE A 93 -7.91 24.85 9.50
CA ILE A 93 -6.62 25.28 10.05
C ILE A 93 -6.63 26.79 10.31
N ASN A 94 -7.16 27.60 9.40
CA ASN A 94 -7.30 29.05 9.59
C ASN A 94 -8.18 29.38 10.81
N ALA A 95 -9.31 28.68 10.95
CA ALA A 95 -10.21 28.85 12.10
C ALA A 95 -9.52 28.46 13.42
N LEU A 96 -8.75 27.37 13.44
CA LEU A 96 -8.00 26.93 14.61
C LEU A 96 -6.86 27.88 14.98
N MET A 97 -6.16 28.45 14.00
CA MET A 97 -5.17 29.51 14.23
C MET A 97 -5.83 30.72 14.89
N LEU A 98 -6.96 31.18 14.35
CA LEU A 98 -7.71 32.30 14.91
C LEU A 98 -8.19 32.00 16.33
N GLN A 99 -8.73 30.79 16.56
CA GLN A 99 -9.13 30.36 17.89
C GLN A 99 -7.95 30.39 18.87
N LYS A 100 -6.76 29.94 18.45
CA LYS A 100 -5.55 29.99 19.29
C LYS A 100 -5.17 31.42 19.64
N ILE A 101 -5.24 32.35 18.69
CA ILE A 101 -4.94 33.77 18.93
C ILE A 101 -5.93 34.37 19.95
N ILE A 102 -7.23 34.13 19.77
CA ILE A 102 -8.29 34.71 20.63
C ILE A 102 -8.31 34.05 22.02
N SER A 103 -7.90 32.78 22.12
CA SER A 103 -7.88 32.05 23.39
C SER A 103 -6.80 32.54 24.36
N ILE A 104 -5.88 33.40 23.91
CA ILE A 104 -4.89 34.01 24.79
C ILE A 104 -5.59 35.09 25.63
N SER A 105 -5.83 34.79 26.89
CA SER A 105 -6.39 35.80 27.81
C SER A 105 -5.36 36.90 28.07
N GLN A 106 -5.80 38.15 28.07
CA GLN A 106 -4.94 39.30 28.37
C GLN A 106 -4.34 39.24 29.78
N SER A 107 -4.97 38.49 30.69
CA SER A 107 -4.51 38.20 32.05
C SER A 107 -3.39 37.16 32.15
N SER A 108 -3.15 36.36 31.10
CA SER A 108 -2.13 35.30 31.06
C SER A 108 -1.07 35.55 29.98
N LEU A 109 -0.97 36.79 29.51
CA LEU A 109 -0.10 37.20 28.41
C LEU A 109 1.34 37.36 28.90
N SER A 110 2.04 36.24 29.11
CA SER A 110 3.50 36.24 29.25
C SER A 110 4.17 36.11 27.88
N GLU A 111 5.40 36.62 27.78
CA GLU A 111 6.23 36.52 26.57
C GLU A 111 6.38 35.05 26.12
N ASP A 112 6.63 34.13 27.06
CA ASP A 112 6.75 32.70 26.78
C ASP A 112 5.47 32.10 26.19
N THR A 113 4.30 32.48 26.72
CA THR A 113 3.00 31.97 26.24
C THR A 113 2.73 32.48 24.82
N LEU A 114 3.09 33.73 24.53
CA LEU A 114 2.94 34.30 23.20
C LEU A 114 3.85 33.60 22.19
N LEU A 115 5.11 33.35 22.54
CA LEU A 115 6.08 32.65 21.68
C LEU A 115 5.64 31.21 21.38
N ASP A 116 5.12 30.47 22.37
CA ASP A 116 4.57 29.12 22.16
C ASP A 116 3.36 29.11 21.21
N VAL A 117 2.47 30.09 21.34
CA VAL A 117 1.32 30.21 20.41
C VAL A 117 1.78 30.55 19.00
N ILE A 118 2.75 31.45 18.85
CA ILE A 118 3.32 31.80 17.54
C ILE A 118 4.00 30.58 16.89
N ASP A 119 4.76 29.79 17.65
CA ASP A 119 5.39 28.55 17.14
C ASP A 119 4.34 27.54 16.66
N LYS A 120 3.26 27.37 17.44
CA LYS A 120 2.13 26.50 17.05
C LYS A 120 1.43 27.00 15.79
N ILE A 121 1.24 28.31 15.63
CA ILE A 121 0.67 28.90 14.41
C ILE A 121 1.60 28.69 13.22
N ASN A 122 2.91 28.85 13.39
CA ASN A 122 3.88 28.62 12.32
C ASN A 122 3.84 27.16 11.83
N LYS A 123 3.81 26.19 12.76
CA LYS A 123 3.63 24.76 12.42
C LYS A 123 2.32 24.49 11.69
N MET A 124 1.24 25.13 12.11
CA MET A 124 -0.04 25.03 11.40
C MET A 124 0.05 25.61 9.97
N ASN A 125 0.78 26.71 9.79
CA ASN A 125 0.97 27.36 8.49
C ASN A 125 1.86 26.51 7.56
N GLU A 126 2.84 25.81 8.11
CA GLU A 126 3.59 24.77 7.37
C GLU A 126 2.68 23.61 6.96
N GLY A 127 1.77 23.19 7.84
CA GLY A 127 0.70 22.24 7.53
C GLY A 127 -0.10 22.66 6.28
N LYS A 128 -0.51 23.92 6.18
CA LYS A 128 -1.21 24.46 4.99
C LYS A 128 -0.39 24.30 3.69
N LYS A 129 0.93 24.51 3.76
CA LYS A 129 1.82 24.31 2.59
C LYS A 129 1.88 22.83 2.18
N SER A 130 1.87 21.92 3.15
CA SER A 130 1.78 20.48 2.89
C SER A 130 0.44 20.12 2.24
N LEU A 131 -0.68 20.70 2.69
CA LEU A 131 -1.99 20.52 2.06
C LEU A 131 -2.00 20.98 0.60
N ASN A 132 -1.41 22.13 0.29
CA ASN A 132 -1.26 22.61 -1.09
C ASN A 132 -0.40 21.64 -1.94
N SER A 133 0.63 21.03 -1.35
CA SER A 133 1.43 20.01 -2.04
C SER A 133 0.61 18.75 -2.36
N ILE A 134 -0.30 18.35 -1.46
CA ILE A 134 -1.24 17.24 -1.68
C ILE A 134 -2.26 17.61 -2.76
N MET A 135 -2.75 18.85 -2.79
CA MET A 135 -3.65 19.35 -3.84
C MET A 135 -2.97 19.26 -5.22
N LYS A 136 -1.71 19.69 -5.33
CA LYS A 136 -0.92 19.54 -6.57
C LYS A 136 -0.70 18.09 -6.99
N PHE A 137 -0.54 17.19 -6.02
CA PHE A 137 -0.41 15.76 -6.30
C PHE A 137 -1.70 15.19 -6.88
N ILE A 138 -2.86 15.53 -6.30
CA ILE A 138 -4.16 15.18 -6.88
C ILE A 138 -4.33 15.84 -8.25
N ASP A 139 -3.79 17.04 -8.43
CA ASP A 139 -3.93 17.75 -9.69
C ASP A 139 -3.19 17.08 -10.85
N GLY A 140 -2.02 16.51 -10.56
CA GLY A 140 -1.14 15.85 -11.52
C GLY A 140 -1.48 14.39 -11.81
N MET A 141 -2.52 13.82 -11.19
CA MET A 141 -3.01 12.45 -11.42
C MET A 141 -4.12 12.40 -12.47
#